data_AF-A0A7C1II04-F1
#
_entry.id   AF-A0A7C1II04-F1
#
_cell.length_a   1.000
_cell.length_b   1.000
_cell.length_c   1.000
_cell.angle_alpha   90.00
_cell.angle_beta   90.00
_cell.angle_gamma   90.00
#
_symmetry.space_group_name_H-M   'P 1'
#
loop_
_entity.id
_entity.type
_entity.pdbx_description
1 polymer ?
#
loop_
_entity_poly.entity_id
_entity_poly.type
_entity_poly.pdbx_seq_one_letter_code
_entity_poly.pdbx_strand_id
1 'polypeptide(L)'
;MSTAEVEAYRSGRPYNEILPAETYGYPDPRQVLEWQNQLELSDEQLKKIRALANRMVNEATLYGKKIIANELLLDEFFRKGETDPMALANRVESIGLLRWRLRFNLLSICASTKTLLDDQQLRRYRELHAPSLGSGVSK
;
A
#
# COMPACT_ATOMS: atom_id res chain seq x y z
N MET A 1 10.57 14.42 4.17
CA MET A 1 9.39 13.66 3.66
C MET A 1 8.26 14.62 3.27
N SER A 2 7.43 14.30 2.27
CA SER A 2 6.33 15.21 1.85
C SER A 2 5.10 15.09 2.77
N THR A 3 4.28 16.14 2.87
CA THR A 3 3.02 16.13 3.64
C THR A 3 2.05 15.07 3.12
N ALA A 4 1.96 14.89 1.80
CA ALA A 4 1.10 13.88 1.18
C ALA A 4 1.51 12.46 1.58
N GLU A 5 2.81 12.18 1.62
CA GLU A 5 3.31 10.86 2.05
C GLU A 5 3.04 10.61 3.54
N VAL A 6 3.21 11.63 4.40
CA VAL A 6 2.85 11.55 5.83
C VAL A 6 1.38 11.17 5.99
N GLU A 7 0.49 11.84 5.25
CA GLU A 7 -0.96 11.61 5.36
C GLU A 7 -1.35 10.24 4.81
N ALA A 8 -0.71 9.79 3.73
CA ALA A 8 -0.90 8.45 3.19
C ALA A 8 -0.53 7.35 4.21
N TYR A 9 0.57 7.53 4.95
CA TYR A 9 0.94 6.62 6.04
C TYR A 9 -0.01 6.68 7.23
N ARG A 10 -0.45 7.88 7.64
CA ARG A 10 -1.37 8.05 8.78
C ARG A 10 -2.75 7.48 8.52
N SER A 11 -3.24 7.64 7.30
CA SER A 11 -4.54 7.10 6.86
C SER A 11 -4.49 5.60 6.54
N GLY A 12 -3.31 4.98 6.56
CA GLY A 12 -3.14 3.58 6.17
C GLY A 12 -3.39 3.33 4.68
N ARG A 13 -3.29 4.39 3.84
CA ARG A 13 -3.51 4.35 2.40
C ARG A 13 -2.29 4.81 1.59
N PRO A 14 -1.12 4.17 1.73
CA PRO A 14 0.04 4.46 0.90
C PRO A 14 -0.08 3.79 -0.47
N TYR A 15 -1.00 4.28 -1.32
CA TYR A 15 -1.33 3.67 -2.62
C TYR A 15 -0.12 3.39 -3.53
N ASN A 16 0.90 4.25 -3.49
CA ASN A 16 2.11 4.07 -4.29
C ASN A 16 2.89 2.78 -3.96
N GLU A 17 2.75 2.23 -2.75
CA GLU A 17 3.47 1.02 -2.32
C GLU A 17 2.99 -0.23 -3.06
N ILE A 18 1.72 -0.26 -3.47
CA ILE A 18 1.07 -1.41 -4.13
C ILE A 18 0.88 -1.22 -5.63
N LEU A 19 1.30 -0.08 -6.21
CA LEU A 19 1.05 0.22 -7.61
C LEU A 19 1.50 -0.89 -8.59
N PRO A 20 2.66 -1.57 -8.41
CA PRO A 20 3.01 -2.70 -9.26
C PRO A 20 2.00 -3.85 -9.20
N ALA A 21 1.48 -4.17 -8.01
CA ALA A 21 0.47 -5.21 -7.85
C ALA A 21 -0.83 -4.83 -8.59
N GLU A 22 -1.36 -3.64 -8.33
CA GLU A 22 -2.58 -3.15 -8.97
C GLU A 22 -2.46 -3.12 -10.50
N THR A 23 -1.34 -2.59 -11.00
CA THR A 23 -1.05 -2.49 -12.44
C THR A 23 -1.10 -3.85 -13.14
N TYR A 24 -0.66 -4.92 -12.46
CA TYR A 24 -0.62 -6.27 -13.01
C TYR A 24 -1.77 -7.17 -12.51
N GLY A 25 -2.86 -6.57 -12.02
CA GLY A 25 -4.09 -7.28 -11.65
C GLY A 25 -3.94 -8.16 -10.41
N TYR A 26 -3.18 -7.69 -9.42
CA TYR A 26 -3.10 -8.25 -8.07
C TYR A 26 -3.87 -7.32 -7.12
N PRO A 27 -5.15 -7.61 -6.83
CA PRO A 27 -6.07 -6.64 -6.25
C PRO A 27 -5.73 -6.17 -4.83
N ASP A 28 -5.99 -4.90 -4.57
CA ASP A 28 -6.11 -4.31 -3.24
C ASP A 28 -7.39 -4.86 -2.57
N PRO A 29 -7.29 -5.58 -1.44
CA PRO A 29 -8.47 -6.13 -0.77
C PRO A 29 -9.48 -5.06 -0.35
N ARG A 30 -9.05 -3.80 -0.13
CA ARG A 30 -9.96 -2.70 0.20
C ARG A 30 -10.84 -2.35 -0.99
N GLN A 31 -10.24 -2.25 -2.18
CA GLN A 31 -10.95 -1.98 -3.42
C GLN A 31 -11.89 -3.13 -3.79
N VAL A 32 -11.46 -4.37 -3.56
CA VAL A 32 -12.30 -5.56 -3.73
C VAL A 32 -13.54 -5.51 -2.83
N LEU A 33 -13.43 -5.05 -1.58
CA LEU A 33 -14.58 -4.86 -0.71
C LEU A 33 -15.51 -3.72 -1.16
N GLU A 34 -14.95 -2.63 -1.68
CA GLU A 34 -15.74 -1.54 -2.27
C GLU A 34 -16.55 -2.03 -3.48
N TRP A 35 -16.03 -3.01 -4.22
CA TRP A 35 -16.67 -3.62 -5.38
C TRP A 35 -17.32 -4.98 -5.11
N GLN A 36 -17.58 -5.33 -3.84
CA GLN A 36 -18.05 -6.66 -3.45
C GLN A 36 -19.30 -7.13 -4.21
N ASN A 37 -20.22 -6.21 -4.52
CA ASN A 37 -21.46 -6.52 -5.24
C ASN A 37 -21.20 -6.72 -6.73
N GLN A 38 -20.34 -5.89 -7.32
CA GLN A 38 -19.96 -5.97 -8.73
C GLN A 38 -19.07 -7.18 -9.03
N LEU A 39 -18.39 -7.71 -8.01
CA LEU A 39 -17.57 -8.91 -8.06
C LEU A 39 -18.31 -10.16 -7.57
N GLU A 40 -19.58 -10.02 -7.16
CA GLU A 40 -20.41 -11.14 -6.69
C GLU A 40 -19.69 -12.02 -5.65
N LEU A 41 -19.03 -11.39 -4.67
CA LEU A 41 -18.24 -12.14 -3.69
C LEU A 41 -19.13 -13.06 -2.86
N SER A 42 -18.75 -14.33 -2.75
CA SER A 42 -19.35 -15.24 -1.78
C SER A 42 -19.08 -14.79 -0.34
N ASP A 43 -19.92 -15.23 0.61
CA ASP A 43 -19.74 -14.92 2.03
C ASP A 43 -18.36 -15.33 2.56
N GLU A 44 -17.83 -16.45 2.07
CA GLU A 44 -16.51 -16.94 2.46
C GLU A 44 -15.38 -16.09 1.88
N GLN A 45 -15.48 -15.66 0.62
CA GLN A 45 -14.54 -14.70 0.04
C GLN A 45 -14.59 -13.38 0.81
N LEU A 46 -15.79 -12.87 1.09
CA LEU A 46 -15.99 -11.63 1.81
C LEU A 46 -15.32 -11.65 3.18
N LYS A 47 -15.50 -12.74 3.94
CA LYS A 47 -14.85 -12.93 5.24
C LYS A 47 -13.31 -12.88 5.14
N LYS A 48 -12.73 -13.60 4.18
CA LYS A 48 -11.27 -13.66 3.98
C LYS A 48 -10.70 -12.33 3.51
N ILE A 49 -11.36 -11.67 2.57
CA ILE A 49 -10.93 -10.38 2.02
C ILE A 49 -11.04 -9.29 3.10
N ARG A 50 -12.07 -9.30 3.96
CA ARG A 50 -12.14 -8.40 5.13
C ARG A 50 -10.95 -8.58 6.07
N ALA A 51 -10.54 -9.82 6.34
CA ALA A 51 -9.36 -10.09 7.15
C ALA A 51 -8.07 -9.52 6.51
N LEU A 52 -7.91 -9.70 5.20
CA LEU A 52 -6.78 -9.14 4.45
C LEU A 52 -6.79 -7.61 4.41
N ALA A 53 -7.95 -6.97 4.19
CA ALA A 53 -8.09 -5.52 4.21
C ALA A 53 -7.75 -4.93 5.58
N ASN A 54 -8.24 -5.54 6.66
CA ASN A 54 -7.91 -5.12 8.02
C ASN A 54 -6.42 -5.26 8.31
N ARG A 55 -5.81 -6.38 7.89
CA ARG A 55 -4.36 -6.57 7.99
C ARG A 55 -3.62 -5.48 7.22
N MET A 56 -4.03 -5.18 5.99
CA MET A 56 -3.38 -4.17 5.16
C MET A 56 -3.37 -2.80 5.84
N VAL A 57 -4.50 -2.35 6.37
CA VAL A 57 -4.62 -1.08 7.09
C VAL A 57 -3.74 -1.06 8.34
N ASN A 58 -3.71 -2.16 9.10
CA ASN A 58 -2.89 -2.28 10.30
C ASN A 58 -1.38 -2.22 9.98
N GLU A 59 -0.93 -2.96 8.98
CA GLU A 59 0.47 -2.98 8.53
C GLU A 59 0.89 -1.60 7.99
N ALA A 60 0.05 -0.99 7.15
CA ALA A 60 0.28 0.35 6.61
C ALA A 60 0.42 1.41 7.71
N THR A 61 -0.50 1.39 8.68
CA THR A 61 -0.49 2.34 9.79
C THR A 61 0.70 2.12 10.72
N LEU A 62 1.00 0.85 11.06
CA LEU A 62 2.09 0.49 11.96
C LEU A 62 3.44 0.92 11.41
N TYR A 63 3.77 0.48 10.20
CA TYR A 63 5.07 0.82 9.60
C TYR A 63 5.13 2.26 9.14
N GLY A 64 4.02 2.83 8.66
CA GLY A 64 3.94 4.25 8.31
C GLY A 64 4.30 5.16 9.49
N LYS A 65 3.76 4.90 10.69
CA LYS A 65 4.14 5.63 11.92
C LYS A 65 5.63 5.49 12.26
N LYS A 66 6.19 4.29 12.10
CA LYS A 66 7.63 4.04 12.36
C LYS A 66 8.52 4.76 11.35
N ILE A 67 8.15 4.77 10.07
CA ILE A 67 8.84 5.50 9.01
C ILE A 67 8.83 7.00 9.34
N ILE A 68 7.66 7.58 9.62
CA ILE A 68 7.54 8.99 10.00
C ILE A 68 8.46 9.34 11.18
N ALA A 69 8.46 8.53 12.24
CA ALA A 69 9.30 8.79 13.40
C ALA A 69 10.80 8.75 13.06
N ASN A 70 11.25 7.81 12.23
CA ASN A 70 12.66 7.70 11.86
C ASN A 70 13.10 8.79 10.89
N GLU A 71 12.24 9.21 9.98
CA GLU A 71 12.48 10.36 9.09
C GLU A 71 12.62 11.66 9.90
N LEU A 72 11.79 11.87 10.93
CA LEU A 72 11.92 13.03 11.82
C LEU A 72 13.25 13.04 12.60
N LEU A 73 13.73 11.86 13.02
CA LEU A 73 15.04 11.72 13.67
C LEU A 73 16.19 11.96 12.70
N LEU A 74 16.04 11.60 11.42
CA LEU A 74 17.00 11.92 10.37
C LEU A 74 17.01 13.43 10.08
N ASP A 75 15.85 14.07 10.00
CA ASP A 75 15.74 15.53 9.88
C ASP A 75 16.43 16.24 11.04
N GLU A 76 16.30 15.71 12.27
CA GLU A 76 16.97 16.26 13.46
C GLU A 76 18.48 16.10 13.42
N PHE A 77 18.98 14.95 12.97
CA PHE A 77 20.41 14.71 12.77
C PHE A 77 21.04 15.80 11.89
N PHE A 78 20.42 16.09 10.75
CA PHE A 78 20.91 17.15 9.85
C PHE A 78 20.71 18.56 10.41
N ARG A 79 19.58 18.83 11.08
CA ARG A 79 19.31 20.14 11.69
C ARG A 79 20.35 20.52 12.75
N LYS A 80 20.88 19.52 13.46
CA LYS A 80 21.95 19.68 14.46
C LYS A 80 23.35 19.83 13.85
N GLY A 81 23.50 19.64 12.54
CA GLY A 81 24.79 19.68 11.85
C GLY A 81 25.67 18.46 12.16
N GLU A 82 25.07 17.33 12.54
CA GLU A 82 25.79 16.09 12.80
C GLU A 82 26.41 15.55 11.51
N THR A 83 27.64 15.03 11.60
CA THR A 83 28.38 14.53 10.42
C THR A 83 28.94 13.12 10.62
N ASP A 84 28.60 12.43 11.71
CA ASP A 84 29.06 11.06 11.98
C ASP A 84 28.54 10.11 10.87
N PRO A 85 29.43 9.55 10.03
CA PRO A 85 29.02 8.68 8.94
C PRO A 85 28.35 7.38 9.40
N MET A 86 28.76 6.84 10.55
CA MET A 86 28.24 5.57 11.06
C MET A 86 26.83 5.77 11.64
N ALA A 87 26.62 6.87 12.35
CA ALA A 87 25.30 7.27 12.83
C ALA A 87 24.33 7.55 11.67
N LEU A 88 24.79 8.22 10.61
CA LEU A 88 24.00 8.45 9.40
C LEU A 88 23.62 7.12 8.73
N ALA A 89 24.58 6.22 8.53
CA ALA A 89 24.35 4.92 7.91
C ALA A 89 23.28 4.11 8.66
N ASN A 90 23.39 4.01 9.99
CA ASN A 90 22.44 3.27 10.82
C ASN A 90 21.00 3.84 10.74
N ARG A 91 20.85 5.17 10.66
CA ARG A 91 19.54 5.82 10.53
C ARG A 91 18.91 5.53 9.18
N VAL A 92 19.68 5.68 8.10
CA VAL A 92 19.21 5.43 6.73
C VAL A 92 18.86 3.94 6.55
N GLU A 93 19.68 3.03 7.07
CA GLU A 93 19.39 1.59 7.04
C GLU A 93 18.10 1.26 7.78
N SER A 94 17.89 1.83 8.97
CA SER A 94 16.68 1.62 9.76
C SER A 94 15.41 2.05 9.00
N ILE A 95 15.45 3.19 8.31
CA ILE A 95 14.36 3.65 7.43
C ILE A 95 14.15 2.67 6.27
N GLY A 96 15.25 2.25 5.62
CA GLY A 96 15.21 1.29 4.51
C GLY A 96 14.53 -0.03 4.91
N LEU A 97 14.88 -0.59 6.07
CA LEU A 97 14.26 -1.81 6.60
C LEU A 97 12.76 -1.64 6.88
N LEU A 98 12.34 -0.48 7.40
CA LEU A 98 10.93 -0.19 7.64
C LEU A 98 10.13 -0.06 6.34
N ARG A 99 10.68 0.64 5.34
CA ARG A 99 10.07 0.76 4.02
C ARG A 99 9.98 -0.58 3.31
N TRP A 100 11.03 -1.41 3.41
CA TRP A 100 11.01 -2.78 2.90
C TRP A 100 9.89 -3.60 3.55
N ARG A 101 9.78 -3.60 4.90
CA ARG A 101 8.73 -4.33 5.63
C ARG A 101 7.33 -3.90 5.20
N LEU A 102 7.10 -2.59 5.12
CA LEU A 102 5.83 -2.03 4.66
C LEU A 102 5.49 -2.58 3.26
N ARG A 103 6.37 -2.33 2.29
CA ARG A 103 6.11 -2.67 0.90
C ARG A 103 5.94 -4.17 0.67
N PHE A 104 6.79 -4.98 1.31
CA PHE A 104 6.70 -6.43 1.25
C PHE A 104 5.35 -6.93 1.77
N ASN A 105 4.90 -6.42 2.93
CA ASN A 105 3.64 -6.86 3.52
C ASN A 105 2.44 -6.46 2.65
N LEU A 106 2.41 -5.23 2.15
CA LEU A 106 1.30 -4.76 1.32
C LEU A 106 1.20 -5.55 0.00
N LEU A 107 2.32 -5.75 -0.70
CA LEU A 107 2.34 -6.55 -1.93
C LEU A 107 1.99 -8.03 -1.68
N SER A 108 2.44 -8.60 -0.57
CA SER A 108 2.08 -9.97 -0.18
C SER A 108 0.58 -10.12 0.09
N ILE A 109 -0.06 -9.08 0.62
CA ILE A 109 -1.50 -9.05 0.81
C ILE A 109 -2.24 -8.96 -0.53
N CYS A 110 -1.77 -8.13 -1.48
CA CYS A 110 -2.33 -8.11 -2.85
C CYS A 110 -2.21 -9.48 -3.53
N ALA A 111 -1.06 -10.15 -3.38
CA ALA A 111 -0.86 -11.51 -3.87
C ALA A 111 -1.84 -12.51 -3.27
N SER A 112 -2.05 -12.46 -1.94
CA SER A 112 -3.02 -13.32 -1.26
C SER A 112 -4.47 -13.00 -1.65
N THR A 113 -4.77 -11.73 -1.93
CA THR A 113 -6.11 -11.30 -2.38
C THR A 113 -6.43 -11.89 -3.75
N LYS A 114 -5.46 -11.87 -4.67
CA LYS A 114 -5.61 -12.47 -6.00
C LYS A 114 -6.01 -13.94 -5.93
N THR A 115 -5.43 -14.73 -5.02
CA THR A 115 -5.73 -16.17 -4.92
C THR A 115 -7.12 -16.48 -4.35
N LEU A 116 -7.83 -15.47 -3.83
CA LEU A 116 -9.19 -15.63 -3.31
C LEU A 116 -10.27 -15.35 -4.36
N LEU A 117 -9.91 -14.76 -5.49
CA LEU A 117 -10.82 -14.43 -6.57
C LEU A 117 -10.68 -15.43 -7.71
N ASP A 118 -11.79 -15.77 -8.35
CA ASP A 118 -11.76 -16.58 -9.56
C ASP A 118 -11.40 -15.73 -10.81
N ASP A 119 -11.22 -16.41 -11.94
CA ASP A 119 -10.85 -15.75 -13.19
C ASP A 119 -11.90 -14.74 -13.69
N GLN A 120 -13.19 -14.98 -13.42
CA GLN A 120 -14.26 -14.05 -13.81
C GLN A 120 -14.20 -12.79 -12.95
N GLN A 121 -14.04 -12.94 -11.64
CA GLN A 121 -13.88 -11.83 -10.70
C GLN A 121 -12.61 -11.04 -10.99
N LEU A 122 -11.49 -11.68 -11.32
CA LEU A 122 -10.24 -11.02 -11.70
C LEU A 122 -10.34 -10.29 -13.04
N ARG A 123 -11.09 -10.80 -14.01
CA ARG A 123 -11.43 -10.06 -15.23
C ARG A 123 -12.25 -8.82 -14.89
N ARG A 124 -13.31 -9.00 -14.09
CA ARG A 124 -14.20 -7.90 -13.70
C ARG A 124 -13.49 -6.82 -12.90
N TYR A 125 -12.61 -7.20 -11.97
CA TYR A 125 -11.77 -6.26 -11.23
C TYR A 125 -10.93 -5.38 -12.16
N ARG A 126 -10.27 -5.99 -13.16
CA ARG A 126 -9.46 -5.25 -14.14
C ARG A 126 -10.29 -4.29 -14.99
N GLU A 127 -11.51 -4.67 -15.36
CA GLU A 127 -12.44 -3.78 -16.07
C GLU A 127 -12.85 -2.58 -15.20
N LEU A 128 -13.13 -2.80 -13.92
CA LEU A 128 -13.48 -1.74 -12.96
C LEU A 128 -12.30 -0.80 -12.66
N HIS A 129 -11.08 -1.33 -12.66
CA HIS A 129 -9.85 -0.56 -12.45
C HIS A 129 -9.34 0.13 -13.74
N ALA A 130 -9.78 -0.30 -14.92
CA ALA A 130 -9.41 0.36 -16.16
C ALA A 130 -9.90 1.82 -16.13
N PRO A 131 -9.09 2.79 -16.60
CA PRO A 131 -9.57 4.14 -16.79
C PRO A 131 -10.81 4.10 -17.67
N SER A 132 -11.90 4.76 -17.27
CA SER A 132 -13.08 4.88 -18.10
C SER A 132 -12.67 5.45 -19.46
N LEU A 133 -12.72 4.64 -20.53
CA LEU A 133 -12.57 5.13 -21.90
C LEU A 133 -13.76 6.04 -22.20
N GLY A 134 -13.64 7.34 -21.86
CA GLY A 134 -14.79 8.23 -21.89
C GLY A 134 -14.61 9.62 -21.30
N SER A 135 -13.48 10.28 -21.53
CA SER A 135 -13.45 11.75 -21.60
C SER A 135 -12.22 12.14 -22.41
N GLY A 136 -12.48 12.59 -23.64
CA GLY A 136 -11.45 12.84 -24.63
C GLY A 136 -10.47 13.93 -24.24
N VAL A 137 -9.23 13.74 -24.65
CA VAL A 137 -8.44 14.80 -25.24
C VAL A 137 -7.90 14.27 -26.55
N SER A 138 -8.44 14.82 -27.64
CA SER A 138 -7.81 14.78 -28.94
C SER A 138 -6.58 15.70 -28.93
N LYS A 139 -5.55 15.23 -29.66
CA LYS A 139 -4.27 15.87 -30.01
C LYS A 139 -3.16 15.78 -28.99
#